data_AF-M7T760-F1
#
_entry.id   AF-M7T760-F1
#
_cell.length_a   1.000
_cell.length_b   1.000
_cell.length_c   1.000
_cell.angle_alpha   90.00
_cell.angle_beta   90.00
_cell.angle_gamma   90.00
#
_symmetry.space_group_name_H-M   'P 1'
#
loop_
_entity.id
_entity.type
_entity.pdbx_description
1 polymer ?
#
loop_
_entity_poly.entity_id
_entity_poly.type
_entity_poly.pdbx_seq_one_letter_code
_entity_poly.pdbx_strand_id
1 'polypeptide(L)' 'MSARRVLVTLFSLVAAVTAIAENPIDACNCPNNCDYVVGTSCKFYASPNGAFGARPIATGSCVDADSGSSGQIWCKGSW' A
#
# COMPACT_ATOMS: atom_id res chain seq x y z
N MET A 1 -51.95 -0.42 -0.99
CA MET A 1 -50.93 0.34 -1.73
C MET A 1 -49.60 0.19 -1.01
N SER A 2 -48.58 -0.19 -1.77
CA SER A 2 -47.34 -0.84 -1.35
C SER A 2 -46.38 0.10 -0.61
N ALA A 3 -45.86 -0.32 0.55
CA ALA A 3 -44.82 0.38 1.28
C ALA A 3 -43.49 0.27 0.48
N ARG A 4 -43.01 1.42 -0.01
CA ARG A 4 -41.74 1.54 -0.75
C ARG A 4 -40.59 1.44 0.25
N ARG A 5 -39.90 0.30 0.26
CA ARG A 5 -38.66 0.11 1.03
C ARG A 5 -37.54 0.89 0.36
N VAL A 6 -37.13 2.00 0.96
CA VAL A 6 -35.94 2.76 0.54
C VAL A 6 -34.73 2.12 1.22
N LEU A 7 -34.01 1.29 0.48
CA LEU A 7 -32.71 0.76 0.90
C LEU A 7 -31.66 1.85 0.68
N VAL A 8 -31.22 2.48 1.77
CA VAL A 8 -30.09 3.43 1.76
C VAL A 8 -28.81 2.62 1.95
N THR A 9 -28.10 2.36 0.86
CA THR A 9 -26.76 1.74 0.91
C THR A 9 -25.72 2.83 1.17
N LEU A 10 -25.26 2.93 2.43
CA LEU A 10 -24.08 3.72 2.78
C LEU A 10 -22.83 2.99 2.29
N PHE A 11 -22.25 3.46 1.19
CA PHE A 11 -20.89 3.09 0.79
C PHE A 11 -19.91 3.92 1.63
N SER A 12 -19.25 3.28 2.60
CA SER A 12 -18.15 3.89 3.34
C SER A 12 -16.98 4.16 2.39
N LEU A 13 -16.76 5.44 2.07
CA LEU A 13 -15.54 5.89 1.40
C LEU A 13 -14.38 5.80 2.40
N VAL A 14 -13.69 4.66 2.42
CA VAL A 14 -12.41 4.53 3.13
C VAL A 14 -11.38 5.31 2.31
N ALA A 15 -11.17 6.58 2.68
CA ALA A 15 -10.02 7.33 2.21
C ALA A 15 -8.77 6.75 2.87
N ALA A 16 -8.08 5.85 2.17
CA ALA A 16 -6.79 5.35 2.60
C ALA A 16 -5.79 6.52 2.58
N VAL A 17 -5.47 7.04 3.76
CA VAL A 17 -4.30 7.92 3.93
C VAL A 17 -3.08 7.07 3.66
N THR A 18 -2.57 7.09 2.43
CA THR A 18 -1.34 6.37 2.07
C THR A 18 -0.15 7.17 2.60
N ALA A 19 0.17 7.00 3.88
CA ALA A 19 1.47 7.42 4.39
C ALA A 19 2.55 6.78 3.50
N ILE A 20 3.54 7.56 3.06
CA ILE A 20 4.66 7.01 2.28
C ILE A 20 5.50 6.17 3.24
N ALA A 21 5.63 4.87 2.95
CA ALA A 21 6.34 3.97 3.82
C ALA A 21 7.84 4.28 3.88
N GLU A 22 8.46 3.97 5.01
CA GLU A 22 9.89 4.20 5.22
C GLU A 22 10.77 3.23 4.43
N ASN A 23 10.25 2.04 4.14
CA ASN A 23 10.88 1.02 3.36
C ASN A 23 9.81 0.26 2.54
N PRO A 24 10.22 -0.48 1.51
CA PRO A 24 9.30 -1.18 0.61
C PRO A 24 8.63 -2.44 1.20
N ILE A 25 9.08 -2.99 2.33
CA ILE A 25 8.32 -4.03 3.05
C ILE A 25 7.12 -3.39 3.72
N ASP A 26 7.34 -2.33 4.49
CA ASP A 26 6.27 -1.62 5.22
C ASP A 26 5.24 -0.99 4.27
N ALA A 27 5.63 -0.71 3.03
CA ALA A 27 4.74 -0.23 1.97
C ALA A 27 3.64 -1.21 1.57
N CYS A 28 3.81 -2.50 1.89
CA CYS A 28 2.91 -3.57 1.49
C CYS A 28 2.48 -4.49 2.65
N ASN A 29 2.94 -4.24 3.88
CA ASN A 29 2.64 -5.09 5.04
C ASN A 29 2.14 -4.26 6.24
N CYS A 30 1.62 -4.96 7.25
CA CYS A 30 1.31 -4.37 8.55
C CYS A 30 2.56 -3.73 9.19
N PRO A 31 2.40 -2.66 9.99
CA PRO A 31 1.15 -2.15 10.56
C PRO A 31 0.39 -1.15 9.67
N ASN A 32 1.01 -0.64 8.61
CA ASN A 32 0.44 0.46 7.82
C ASN A 32 -0.48 -0.05 6.69
N ASN A 33 -0.19 -1.23 6.14
CA ASN A 33 -0.76 -1.72 4.89
C ASN A 33 -1.24 -3.17 5.02
N CYS A 34 -1.98 -3.48 6.08
CA CYS A 34 -2.43 -4.84 6.40
C CYS A 34 -3.34 -5.50 5.35
N ASP A 35 -4.09 -4.70 4.58
CA ASP A 35 -4.98 -5.19 3.52
C ASP A 35 -4.32 -5.20 2.13
N TYR A 36 -3.01 -4.90 2.04
CA TYR A 36 -2.32 -4.87 0.76
C TYR A 36 -2.00 -6.29 0.32
N VAL A 37 -2.19 -6.55 -0.96
CA VAL A 37 -1.96 -7.84 -1.61
C VAL A 37 -1.09 -7.63 -2.84
N VAL A 38 -0.65 -8.72 -3.47
CA VAL A 38 0.08 -8.66 -4.74
C VAL A 38 -0.74 -7.86 -5.77
N GLY A 39 -0.09 -6.90 -6.43
CA GLY A 39 -0.69 -5.97 -7.38
C GLY A 39 -1.16 -4.64 -6.77
N THR A 40 -1.31 -4.53 -5.43
CA THR A 40 -1.69 -3.26 -4.81
C THR A 40 -0.62 -2.19 -5.07
N SER A 41 -1.06 -0.98 -5.39
CA SER A 41 -0.15 0.16 -5.59
C SER A 41 0.51 0.55 -4.28
N CYS A 42 1.82 0.76 -4.28
CA CYS A 42 2.61 1.03 -3.10
C CYS A 42 3.56 2.21 -3.33
N LYS A 43 3.93 2.89 -2.23
CA LYS A 43 4.86 4.02 -2.24
C LYS A 43 5.77 3.94 -1.04
N PHE A 44 7.06 4.15 -1.26
CA PHE A 44 8.04 4.23 -0.18
C PHE A 44 9.12 5.26 -0.49
N TYR A 45 9.77 5.73 0.56
CA TYR A 45 10.93 6.58 0.43
C TYR A 45 12.15 5.74 0.05
N ALA A 46 12.53 5.77 -1.23
CA ALA A 46 13.79 5.20 -1.69
C ALA A 46 14.95 6.00 -1.09
N SER A 47 15.88 5.32 -0.42
CA SER A 47 17.12 5.93 0.02
C SER A 47 18.18 5.68 -1.04
N PRO A 48 18.63 6.70 -1.80
CA PRO A 48 19.85 6.59 -2.55
C PRO A 48 21.00 6.55 -1.53
N ASN A 49 21.50 5.35 -1.24
CA ASN A 49 22.75 5.11 -0.49
C ASN A 49 22.86 5.85 0.87
N GLY A 50 21.81 5.84 1.70
CA GLY A 50 21.90 6.35 3.08
C GLY A 50 22.06 7.87 3.21
N ALA A 51 21.86 8.63 2.14
CA ALA A 51 21.91 10.09 2.20
C ALA A 51 20.62 10.66 2.82
N PHE A 52 20.76 11.40 3.92
CA PHE A 52 19.70 12.14 4.62
C PHE A 52 19.26 13.41 3.86
N GLY A 53 18.98 13.29 2.56
CA GLY A 53 18.45 14.35 1.70
C GLY A 53 16.98 14.13 1.33
N ALA A 54 16.49 14.84 0.31
CA ALA A 54 15.16 14.63 -0.27
C ALA A 54 15.05 13.17 -0.76
N ARG A 55 14.45 12.29 0.07
CA ARG A 55 14.31 10.87 -0.23
C ARG A 55 13.38 10.75 -1.44
N PRO A 56 13.86 10.30 -2.63
CA PRO A 56 12.99 10.08 -3.76
C PRO A 56 11.87 9.11 -3.36
N ILE A 57 10.65 9.41 -3.78
CA ILE A 57 9.50 8.54 -3.52
C ILE A 57 9.44 7.56 -4.67
N ALA A 58 9.75 6.30 -4.40
CA ALA A 58 9.54 5.23 -5.35
C ALA A 58 8.06 4.82 -5.31
N THR A 59 7.45 4.69 -6.49
CA THR A 59 6.08 4.19 -6.65
C THR A 59 6.13 2.88 -7.42
N GLY A 60 5.31 1.92 -7.04
CA GLY A 60 5.27 0.63 -7.70
C GLY A 60 4.06 -0.19 -7.31
N SER A 61 4.21 -1.50 -7.42
CA SER A 61 3.21 -2.49 -7.01
C SER A 61 3.81 -3.50 -6.05
N CYS A 62 3.00 -3.96 -5.11
CA CYS A 62 3.39 -5.06 -4.23
C CYS A 62 3.53 -6.34 -5.06
N VAL A 63 4.67 -7.02 -4.92
CA VAL A 63 4.97 -8.30 -5.55
C VAL A 63 5.30 -9.31 -4.47
N ASP A 64 5.16 -10.60 -4.77
CA ASP A 64 5.74 -11.63 -3.92
C ASP A 64 7.27 -11.48 -3.89
N ALA A 65 7.87 -11.73 -2.73
CA ALA A 65 9.31 -11.78 -2.63
C ALA A 65 9.81 -13.01 -3.40
N ASP A 66 10.39 -12.80 -4.59
CA ASP A 66 11.19 -13.79 -5.29
C ASP A 66 12.29 -14.27 -4.32
N SER A 67 12.10 -15.44 -3.71
CA SER A 67 13.06 -16.15 -2.85
C SER A 67 13.12 -15.71 -1.37
N GLY A 68 12.24 -16.30 -0.54
CA GLY A 68 12.59 -16.63 0.86
C GLY A 68 12.02 -15.74 1.97
N SER A 69 11.22 -14.71 1.67
CA SER A 69 10.52 -13.95 2.72
C SER A 69 9.20 -14.61 3.05
N SER A 70 9.07 -15.11 4.29
CA SER A 70 7.91 -15.81 4.85
C SER A 70 6.58 -15.07 4.65
N GLY A 71 5.92 -15.26 3.50
CA GLY A 71 4.59 -14.70 3.22
C GLY A 71 4.51 -13.17 3.12
N GLN A 72 5.64 -12.47 3.11
CA GLN A 72 5.67 -11.01 3.00
C GLN A 72 5.80 -10.60 1.53
N ILE A 73 5.00 -9.60 1.15
CA ILE A 73 5.05 -8.96 -0.18
C ILE A 73 5.88 -7.68 -0.10
N TRP A 74 6.57 -7.31 -1.17
CA TRP A 74 7.45 -6.13 -1.20
C TRP A 74 7.01 -5.16 -2.29
N CYS A 75 7.17 -3.86 -2.04
CA CYS A 75 6.90 -2.84 -3.04
C CYS A 75 7.99 -2.77 -4.12
N LYS A 76 7.71 -3.31 -5.32
CA LYS A 76 8.61 -3.20 -6.48
C LYS A 76 8.46 -1.80 -7.10
N GLY A 77 9.08 -0.82 -6.45
CA GLY A 77 9.11 0.57 -6.90
C GLY A 77 10.06 0.80 -8.07
N SER A 78 9.71 1.75 -8.93
CA SER A 78 10.62 2.37 -9.89
C SER A 78 10.84 3.84 -9.49
N TRP A 79 12.04 4.36 -9.73
CA TRP A 79 12.45 5.74 -9.43
C TRP A 79 13.02 6.43 -10.66
#